data_AF-A0A9P5XPQ4-F1
#
_entry.id   AF-A0A9P5XPQ4-F1
#
_cell.length_a   1.000
_cell.length_b   1.000
_cell.length_c   1.000
_cell.angle_alpha   90.00
_cell.angle_beta   90.00
_cell.angle_gamma   90.00
#
_symmetry.space_group_name_H-M   'P 1'
#
loop_
_entity.id
_entity.type
_entity.pdbx_description
1 polymer ?
#
loop_
_entity_poly.entity_id
_entity_poly.type
_entity_poly.pdbx_seq_one_letter_code
_entity_poly.pdbx_strand_id
1 'polypeptide(L)'
;QDFSSIYLSVKTSTGKLPWAEPTPLPTYTKLVGNTLYGRQYLSVTIDEAQAFRNVGTKNSAALMLLRNAVFRQIMTGTPLQTSTRDIASMGRLVGISHFYSEEALAEEKADAGVIRRSRGDEPIDGPIEVDQDVVAIVQRLQRQFERRILRRTKESLDWTGKILIPLPPYEEIMMVLKLTTREMEIVSELADKVKESVSSSNGLLTIVSRSFYIEHRMAMGFARTDLTVPPPIFKTLEEWEKVKSTKIDTCARLCKYLLSRDDAPQPTVENGQIHFPELPPLQPGQVVTNTLRILVFSIFINCIQILSLYGIQYLYIDGQTSYGQRAKIVKKFCEDPEYRVLIISAVGSTGLNLTVASRLIFTVGRRSGVCFVILTPFLGSALERSGSVSDSRKSTPTTPDENSLLLSSPCG
;
A
#
# COMPACT_ATOMS: atom_id res chain seq x y z
N GLN A 1 -20.30 2.46 -13.94
CA GLN A 1 -21.34 3.26 -14.61
C GLN A 1 -22.60 2.43 -14.79
N ASP A 2 -22.47 1.19 -15.24
CA ASP A 2 -23.59 0.23 -15.35
C ASP A 2 -24.38 0.03 -14.06
N PHE A 3 -23.72 -0.26 -12.93
CA PHE A 3 -24.42 -0.55 -11.67
C PHE A 3 -25.36 0.59 -11.25
N SER A 4 -24.88 1.82 -11.30
CA SER A 4 -25.65 3.02 -10.95
C SER A 4 -26.76 3.36 -11.96
N SER A 5 -26.71 2.79 -13.16
CA SER A 5 -27.75 2.99 -14.18
C SER A 5 -28.97 2.06 -13.99
N ILE A 6 -28.80 0.98 -13.21
CA ILE A 6 -29.84 -0.03 -13.00
C ILE A 6 -30.22 -0.25 -11.53
N TYR A 7 -29.40 0.18 -10.58
CA TYR A 7 -29.66 0.09 -9.14
C TYR A 7 -29.55 1.45 -8.45
N LEU A 8 -30.36 1.63 -7.39
CA LEU A 8 -30.21 2.75 -6.47
C LEU A 8 -28.88 2.68 -5.72
N SER A 9 -28.32 3.85 -5.41
CA SER A 9 -27.10 3.94 -4.61
C SER A 9 -27.31 3.27 -3.24
N VAL A 10 -26.37 2.39 -2.89
CA VAL A 10 -26.44 1.63 -1.64
C VAL A 10 -25.92 2.51 -0.52
N LYS A 11 -26.84 3.11 0.25
CA LYS A 11 -26.51 3.77 1.51
C LYS A 11 -26.27 2.71 2.57
N THR A 12 -25.23 2.88 3.37
CA THR A 12 -25.05 2.17 4.65
C THR A 12 -26.10 2.66 5.64
N SER A 13 -27.34 2.20 5.50
CA SER A 13 -28.40 2.44 6.48
C SER A 13 -28.32 1.39 7.58
N THR A 14 -28.50 1.80 8.82
CA THR A 14 -28.73 0.91 9.96
C THR A 14 -29.88 -0.04 9.63
N GLY A 15 -29.63 -1.35 9.74
CA GLY A 15 -30.65 -2.40 9.57
C GLY A 15 -30.66 -3.15 8.22
N LYS A 16 -29.91 -2.72 7.20
CA LYS A 16 -29.77 -3.52 5.97
C LYS A 16 -28.61 -4.53 6.08
N LEU A 17 -28.86 -5.78 5.66
CA LEU A 17 -27.83 -6.81 5.61
C LEU A 17 -26.73 -6.42 4.61
N PRO A 18 -25.44 -6.66 4.92
CA PRO A 18 -24.32 -6.34 4.03
C PRO A 18 -24.41 -6.95 2.63
N TRP A 19 -25.08 -8.09 2.50
CA TRP A 19 -25.30 -8.83 1.25
C TRP A 19 -26.70 -8.65 0.67
N ALA A 20 -27.51 -7.74 1.24
CA ALA A 20 -28.85 -7.47 0.73
C ALA A 20 -28.78 -7.01 -0.73
N GLU A 21 -29.74 -7.48 -1.52
CA GLU A 21 -29.82 -7.06 -2.91
C GLU A 21 -30.08 -5.55 -3.01
N PRO A 22 -29.36 -4.86 -3.90
CA PRO A 22 -29.59 -3.45 -4.14
C PRO A 22 -30.96 -3.24 -4.78
N THR A 23 -31.64 -2.15 -4.42
CA THR A 23 -32.98 -1.84 -4.96
C THR A 23 -32.87 -1.46 -6.44
N PRO A 24 -33.56 -2.15 -7.36
CA PRO A 24 -33.53 -1.84 -8.78
C PRO A 24 -34.20 -0.50 -9.09
N LEU A 25 -33.72 0.20 -10.11
CA LEU A 25 -34.37 1.38 -10.66
C LEU A 25 -35.58 0.97 -11.52
N PRO A 26 -36.57 1.86 -11.74
CA PRO A 26 -37.71 1.57 -12.62
C PRO A 26 -37.31 1.18 -14.06
N THR A 27 -36.13 1.62 -14.50
CA THR A 27 -35.55 1.31 -15.81
C THR A 27 -34.84 -0.05 -15.89
N TYR A 28 -34.73 -0.79 -14.77
CA TYR A 28 -33.95 -2.02 -14.66
C TYR A 28 -34.24 -3.03 -15.76
N THR A 29 -35.51 -3.42 -15.94
CA THR A 29 -35.91 -4.46 -16.91
C THR A 29 -35.53 -4.10 -18.34
N LYS A 30 -35.49 -2.81 -18.68
CA LYS A 30 -35.13 -2.34 -20.02
C LYS A 30 -33.61 -2.33 -20.25
N LEU A 31 -32.82 -2.11 -19.20
CA LEU A 31 -31.37 -1.87 -19.31
C LEU A 31 -30.53 -3.09 -18.94
N VAL A 32 -30.99 -3.96 -18.03
CA VAL A 32 -30.17 -5.01 -17.43
C VAL A 32 -29.51 -5.92 -18.48
N GLY A 33 -30.22 -6.31 -19.54
CA GLY A 33 -29.70 -7.16 -20.62
C GLY A 33 -28.52 -6.54 -21.40
N ASN A 34 -28.41 -5.21 -21.39
CA ASN A 34 -27.33 -4.47 -22.04
C ASN A 34 -26.17 -4.14 -21.09
N THR A 35 -26.28 -4.51 -19.81
CA THR A 35 -25.24 -4.27 -18.80
C THR A 35 -24.49 -5.54 -18.47
N LEU A 36 -23.37 -5.39 -17.75
CA LEU A 36 -22.64 -6.52 -17.18
C LEU A 36 -23.49 -7.40 -16.25
N TYR A 37 -24.58 -6.89 -15.68
CA TYR A 37 -25.40 -7.59 -14.67
C TYR A 37 -26.51 -8.46 -15.27
N GLY A 38 -26.80 -8.33 -16.56
CA GLY A 38 -27.74 -9.21 -17.28
C GLY A 38 -27.08 -10.42 -17.93
N ARG A 39 -25.77 -10.60 -17.73
CA ARG A 39 -24.98 -11.69 -18.32
C ARG A 39 -24.62 -12.72 -17.25
N GLN A 40 -24.52 -13.98 -17.68
CA GLN A 40 -23.92 -15.07 -16.90
C GLN A 40 -22.46 -15.24 -17.32
N TYR A 41 -21.60 -15.51 -16.35
CA TYR A 41 -20.16 -15.64 -16.55
C TYR A 41 -19.70 -17.03 -16.11
N LEU A 42 -18.82 -17.64 -16.90
CA LEU A 42 -18.12 -18.84 -16.46
C LEU A 42 -17.23 -18.52 -15.24
N SER A 43 -16.49 -17.42 -15.30
CA SER A 43 -15.58 -17.01 -14.24
C SER A 43 -15.57 -15.49 -14.05
N VAL A 44 -15.49 -15.05 -12.81
CA VAL A 44 -15.22 -13.65 -12.46
C VAL A 44 -14.02 -13.61 -11.52
N THR A 45 -13.01 -12.84 -11.94
CA THR A 45 -11.78 -12.61 -11.16
C THR A 45 -11.74 -11.16 -10.67
N ILE A 46 -11.59 -10.98 -9.37
CA ILE A 46 -11.42 -9.67 -8.74
C ILE A 46 -9.99 -9.56 -8.24
N ASP A 47 -9.23 -8.67 -8.85
CA ASP A 47 -7.91 -8.26 -8.37
C ASP A 47 -8.02 -7.09 -7.39
N GLU A 48 -7.06 -6.99 -6.46
CA GLU A 48 -7.04 -6.01 -5.37
C GLU A 48 -8.37 -5.97 -4.58
N ALA A 49 -8.86 -7.15 -4.19
CA ALA A 49 -10.18 -7.32 -3.57
C ALA A 49 -10.43 -6.45 -2.34
N GLN A 50 -9.38 -6.01 -1.63
CA GLN A 50 -9.47 -5.04 -0.54
C GLN A 50 -10.18 -3.73 -0.93
N ALA A 51 -10.22 -3.37 -2.22
CA ALA A 51 -10.94 -2.21 -2.73
C ALA A 51 -12.47 -2.34 -2.57
N PHE A 52 -12.97 -3.57 -2.43
CA PHE A 52 -14.39 -3.91 -2.32
C PHE A 52 -14.79 -4.33 -0.89
N ARG A 53 -13.93 -4.14 0.11
CA ARG A 53 -14.19 -4.58 1.49
C ARG A 53 -15.35 -3.84 2.19
N ASN A 54 -15.53 -2.56 1.87
CA ASN A 54 -16.52 -1.71 2.54
C ASN A 54 -17.91 -1.90 1.92
N VAL A 55 -18.90 -2.20 2.76
CA VAL A 55 -20.32 -2.27 2.35
C VAL A 55 -20.75 -0.94 1.73
N GLY A 56 -21.37 -1.02 0.57
CA GLY A 56 -21.78 0.14 -0.22
C GLY A 56 -21.77 -0.20 -1.72
N THR A 57 -21.92 0.81 -2.56
CA THR A 57 -22.12 0.64 -4.01
C THR A 57 -21.04 -0.23 -4.68
N LYS A 58 -19.76 -0.04 -4.35
CA LYS A 58 -18.67 -0.86 -4.94
C LYS A 58 -18.76 -2.34 -4.52
N ASN A 59 -18.94 -2.60 -3.23
CA ASN A 59 -19.07 -3.96 -2.71
C ASN A 59 -20.32 -4.66 -3.27
N SER A 60 -21.48 -4.00 -3.25
CA SER A 60 -22.72 -4.56 -3.81
C SER A 60 -22.59 -4.83 -5.31
N ALA A 61 -21.93 -3.94 -6.06
CA ALA A 61 -21.64 -4.15 -7.47
C ALA A 61 -20.79 -5.40 -7.71
N ALA A 62 -19.76 -5.65 -6.88
CA ALA A 62 -18.94 -6.85 -6.96
C ALA A 62 -19.75 -8.12 -6.61
N LEU A 63 -20.54 -8.08 -5.52
CA LEU A 63 -21.36 -9.23 -5.09
C LEU A 63 -22.40 -9.62 -6.15
N MET A 64 -23.06 -8.64 -6.79
CA MET A 64 -24.02 -8.91 -7.86
C MET A 64 -23.35 -9.53 -9.10
N LEU A 65 -22.15 -9.08 -9.46
CA LEU A 65 -21.41 -9.66 -10.57
C LEU A 65 -20.96 -11.11 -10.27
N LEU A 66 -20.44 -11.34 -9.06
CA LEU A 66 -20.00 -12.67 -8.61
C LEU A 66 -21.16 -13.66 -8.48
N ARG A 67 -22.38 -13.19 -8.20
CA ARG A 67 -23.57 -14.05 -8.17
C ARG A 67 -23.87 -14.64 -9.54
N ASN A 68 -23.62 -13.89 -10.61
CA ASN A 68 -23.79 -14.36 -11.99
C ASN A 68 -22.60 -15.17 -12.50
N ALA A 69 -21.64 -15.52 -11.64
CA ALA A 69 -20.44 -16.27 -12.00
C ALA A 69 -20.50 -17.70 -11.45
N VAL A 70 -20.14 -18.68 -12.28
CA VAL A 70 -19.98 -20.08 -11.86
C VAL A 70 -18.72 -20.24 -11.00
N PHE A 71 -17.59 -19.66 -11.46
CA PHE A 71 -16.31 -19.67 -10.76
C PHE A 71 -15.95 -18.27 -10.25
N ARG A 72 -15.50 -18.18 -9.00
CA ARG A 72 -15.11 -16.92 -8.34
C ARG A 72 -13.64 -16.99 -7.94
N GLN A 73 -12.86 -16.04 -8.44
CA GLN A 73 -11.45 -15.90 -8.06
C GLN A 73 -11.21 -14.55 -7.41
N ILE A 74 -10.84 -14.54 -6.13
CA ILE A 74 -10.62 -13.33 -5.35
C ILE A 74 -9.12 -13.23 -5.06
N MET A 75 -8.48 -12.16 -5.52
CA MET A 75 -7.04 -11.95 -5.39
C MET A 75 -6.77 -10.67 -4.59
N THR A 76 -5.88 -10.78 -3.61
CA THR A 76 -5.44 -9.64 -2.80
C THR A 76 -4.13 -9.96 -2.09
N GLY A 77 -3.21 -9.00 -2.07
CA GLY A 77 -2.03 -9.08 -1.21
C GLY A 77 -2.31 -8.68 0.26
N THR A 78 -3.46 -8.04 0.54
CA THR A 78 -3.79 -7.47 1.87
C THR A 78 -5.25 -7.73 2.26
N PRO A 79 -5.63 -8.99 2.59
CA PRO A 79 -7.03 -9.37 2.84
C PRO A 79 -7.64 -8.74 4.11
N LEU A 80 -6.80 -8.29 5.05
CA LEU A 80 -7.21 -7.62 6.29
C LEU A 80 -6.48 -6.27 6.37
N GLN A 81 -7.23 -5.17 6.53
CA GLN A 81 -6.64 -3.83 6.60
C GLN A 81 -6.94 -3.10 7.90
N THR A 82 -8.21 -3.06 8.31
CA THR A 82 -8.66 -2.22 9.42
C THR A 82 -9.24 -3.03 10.57
N SER A 83 -10.02 -4.06 10.26
CA SER A 83 -10.83 -4.78 11.25
C SER A 83 -11.28 -6.15 10.74
N THR A 84 -11.78 -6.98 11.64
CA THR A 84 -12.36 -8.29 11.33
C THR A 84 -13.54 -8.22 10.34
N ARG A 85 -14.19 -7.06 10.19
CA ARG A 85 -15.19 -6.83 9.14
C ARG A 85 -14.63 -7.05 7.73
N ASP A 86 -13.35 -6.74 7.51
CA ASP A 86 -12.72 -6.96 6.21
C ASP A 86 -12.71 -8.45 5.86
N ILE A 87 -12.46 -9.31 6.86
CA ILE A 87 -12.49 -10.78 6.70
C ILE A 87 -13.89 -11.24 6.32
N ALA A 88 -14.93 -10.78 7.03
CA ALA A 88 -16.31 -11.13 6.69
C ALA A 88 -16.68 -10.68 5.27
N SER A 89 -16.22 -9.50 4.86
CA SER A 89 -16.41 -9.00 3.50
C SER A 89 -15.69 -9.86 2.45
N MET A 90 -14.42 -10.24 2.69
CA MET A 90 -13.70 -11.18 1.82
C MET A 90 -14.42 -12.53 1.73
N GLY A 91 -14.94 -13.03 2.84
CA GLY A 91 -15.70 -14.28 2.88
C GLY A 91 -16.94 -14.25 2.00
N ARG A 92 -17.64 -13.11 1.96
CA ARG A 92 -18.76 -12.90 1.01
C ARG A 92 -18.28 -12.87 -0.43
N LEU A 93 -17.19 -12.17 -0.74
CA LEU A 93 -16.64 -12.14 -2.10
C LEU A 93 -16.24 -13.55 -2.58
N VAL A 94 -15.63 -14.37 -1.70
CA VAL A 94 -15.30 -15.77 -2.00
C VAL A 94 -16.55 -16.64 -2.17
N GLY A 95 -17.68 -16.25 -1.58
CA GLY A 95 -18.95 -16.99 -1.65
C GLY A 95 -19.13 -18.01 -0.52
N ILE A 96 -18.51 -17.79 0.64
CA ILE A 96 -18.65 -18.66 1.81
C ILE A 96 -19.99 -18.38 2.48
N SER A 97 -20.85 -19.40 2.56
CA SER A 97 -22.23 -19.30 3.06
C SER A 97 -22.34 -18.70 4.46
N HIS A 98 -21.41 -19.04 5.37
CA HIS A 98 -21.37 -18.50 6.74
C HIS A 98 -21.48 -16.98 6.76
N PHE A 99 -20.76 -16.27 5.89
CA PHE A 99 -20.73 -14.80 5.91
C PHE A 99 -21.96 -14.12 5.27
N TYR A 100 -22.93 -14.91 4.80
CA TYR A 100 -24.26 -14.48 4.35
C TYR A 100 -25.35 -14.76 5.40
N SER A 101 -24.96 -15.13 6.63
CA SER A 101 -25.87 -15.46 7.74
C SER A 101 -25.97 -14.33 8.76
N GLU A 102 -27.13 -14.22 9.42
CA GLU A 102 -27.33 -13.23 10.49
C GLU A 102 -26.49 -13.56 11.72
N GLU A 103 -26.24 -14.85 11.95
CA GLU A 103 -25.34 -15.38 12.98
C GLU A 103 -23.93 -14.81 12.80
N ALA A 104 -23.35 -14.90 11.61
CA ALA A 104 -22.02 -14.35 11.33
C ALA A 104 -21.97 -12.82 11.51
N LEU A 105 -23.06 -12.10 11.23
CA LEU A 105 -23.15 -10.66 11.45
C LEU A 105 -23.22 -10.32 12.94
N ALA A 106 -23.89 -11.14 13.74
CA ALA A 106 -23.91 -11.02 15.20
C ALA A 106 -22.54 -11.31 15.80
N GLU A 107 -21.88 -12.39 15.36
CA GLU A 107 -20.49 -12.72 15.71
C GLU A 107 -19.54 -11.56 15.38
N GLU A 108 -19.59 -11.01 14.16
CA GLU A 108 -18.75 -9.87 13.74
C GLU A 108 -18.88 -8.68 14.71
N LYS A 109 -20.11 -8.36 15.14
CA LYS A 109 -20.38 -7.27 16.10
C LYS A 109 -19.84 -7.59 17.49
N ALA A 110 -20.00 -8.82 17.95
CA ALA A 110 -19.50 -9.27 19.25
C ALA A 110 -17.96 -9.26 19.29
N ASP A 111 -17.33 -9.83 18.26
CA ASP A 111 -15.87 -9.87 18.09
C ASP A 111 -15.25 -8.48 18.11
N ALA A 112 -15.86 -7.52 17.41
CA ALA A 112 -15.39 -6.14 17.40
C ALA A 112 -15.40 -5.52 18.81
N GLY A 113 -16.38 -5.88 19.64
CA GLY A 113 -16.45 -5.48 21.04
C GLY A 113 -15.32 -6.09 21.89
N VAL A 114 -15.04 -7.38 21.71
CA VAL A 114 -13.95 -8.10 22.41
C VAL A 114 -12.59 -7.51 22.04
N ILE A 115 -12.29 -7.41 20.74
CA ILE A 115 -11.01 -6.87 20.25
C ILE A 115 -10.80 -5.43 20.72
N ARG A 116 -11.86 -4.62 20.81
CA ARG A 116 -11.75 -3.25 21.32
C ARG A 116 -11.39 -3.20 22.80
N ARG A 117 -11.93 -4.10 23.63
CA ARG A 117 -11.59 -4.19 25.06
C ARG A 117 -10.17 -4.70 25.26
N SER A 118 -9.77 -5.70 24.48
CA SER A 118 -8.42 -6.28 24.48
C SER A 118 -7.33 -5.24 24.20
N ARG A 119 -7.59 -4.29 23.29
CA ARG A 119 -6.67 -3.18 22.97
C ARG A 119 -6.59 -2.08 24.04
N GLY A 120 -7.36 -2.16 25.12
CA GLY A 120 -7.55 -1.08 26.09
C GLY A 120 -6.31 -0.74 26.91
N ASP A 121 -5.40 -1.69 27.14
CA ASP A 121 -4.38 -1.57 28.19
C ASP A 121 -2.97 -2.02 27.77
N GLU A 122 -2.68 -2.20 26.47
CA GLU A 122 -1.33 -2.62 26.05
C GLU A 122 -0.30 -1.48 26.15
N PRO A 123 0.81 -1.65 26.91
CA PRO A 123 1.93 -0.72 26.90
C PRO A 123 2.57 -0.68 25.51
N ILE A 124 2.92 0.51 25.02
CA ILE A 124 3.46 0.75 23.68
C ILE A 124 4.73 -0.08 23.37
N ASP A 125 5.51 -0.43 24.41
CA ASP A 125 6.74 -1.23 24.33
C ASP A 125 6.73 -2.46 25.28
N GLY A 126 5.55 -2.98 25.63
CA GLY A 126 5.41 -4.18 26.47
C GLY A 126 5.39 -5.49 25.66
N PRO A 127 5.61 -6.66 26.30
CA PRO A 127 5.31 -7.94 25.66
C PRO A 127 3.82 -7.98 25.30
N ILE A 128 3.52 -8.34 24.04
CA ILE A 128 2.15 -8.50 23.57
C ILE A 128 1.55 -9.69 24.32
N GLU A 129 0.68 -9.42 25.30
CA GLU A 129 -0.09 -10.47 25.93
C GLU A 129 -1.16 -10.93 24.95
N VAL A 130 -1.00 -12.17 24.48
CA VAL A 130 -1.93 -12.75 23.52
C VAL A 130 -3.24 -13.07 24.23
N ASP A 131 -4.23 -12.21 24.06
CA ASP A 131 -5.59 -12.40 24.56
C ASP A 131 -6.19 -13.71 23.98
N GLN A 132 -6.53 -14.63 24.88
CA GLN A 132 -7.08 -15.94 24.52
C GLN A 132 -8.41 -15.83 23.77
N ASP A 133 -9.23 -14.81 24.07
CA ASP A 133 -10.49 -14.57 23.37
C ASP A 133 -10.21 -14.15 21.92
N VAL A 134 -9.19 -13.32 21.71
CA VAL A 134 -8.76 -12.91 20.36
C VAL A 134 -8.24 -14.11 19.56
N VAL A 135 -7.48 -15.01 20.19
CA VAL A 135 -7.02 -16.26 19.55
C VAL A 135 -8.21 -17.13 19.14
N ALA A 136 -9.20 -17.30 20.02
CA ALA A 136 -10.39 -18.08 19.72
C ALA A 136 -11.17 -17.50 18.53
N ILE A 137 -11.30 -16.17 18.45
CA ILE A 137 -11.92 -15.48 17.31
C ILE A 137 -11.14 -15.75 16.02
N VAL A 138 -9.81 -15.60 16.04
CA VAL A 138 -8.96 -15.84 14.87
C VAL A 138 -9.07 -17.27 14.39
N GLN A 139 -9.00 -18.26 15.28
CA GLN A 139 -9.15 -19.66 14.93
C GLN A 139 -10.53 -19.97 14.34
N ARG A 140 -11.61 -19.43 14.93
CA ARG A 140 -12.97 -19.58 14.40
C ARG A 140 -13.08 -19.03 12.98
N LEU A 141 -12.53 -17.84 12.73
CA LEU A 141 -12.51 -17.24 11.40
C LEU A 141 -11.67 -18.06 10.41
N GLN A 142 -10.48 -18.53 10.81
CA GLN A 142 -9.60 -19.33 9.95
C GLN A 142 -10.28 -20.61 9.46
N ARG A 143 -11.03 -21.30 10.33
CA ARG A 143 -11.79 -22.51 9.95
C ARG A 143 -12.79 -22.25 8.82
N GLN A 144 -13.40 -21.07 8.77
CA GLN A 144 -14.35 -20.73 7.69
C GLN A 144 -13.68 -20.65 6.31
N PHE A 145 -12.38 -20.39 6.26
CA PHE A 145 -11.60 -20.26 5.03
C PHE A 145 -10.74 -21.50 4.72
N GLU A 146 -10.90 -22.59 5.47
CA GLU A 146 -10.14 -23.81 5.24
C GLU A 146 -10.33 -24.29 3.79
N ARG A 147 -9.22 -24.64 3.12
CA ARG A 147 -9.18 -25.08 1.70
C ARG A 147 -9.71 -24.06 0.69
N ARG A 148 -9.86 -22.78 1.06
CA ARG A 148 -10.34 -21.69 0.19
C ARG A 148 -9.32 -20.58 -0.03
N ILE A 149 -8.24 -20.57 0.72
CA ILE A 149 -7.16 -19.58 0.61
C ILE A 149 -5.86 -20.28 0.21
N LEU A 150 -5.20 -19.73 -0.79
CA LEU A 150 -3.80 -20.00 -1.07
C LEU A 150 -2.98 -18.77 -0.70
N ARG A 151 -2.08 -18.89 0.27
CA ARG A 151 -1.14 -17.84 0.65
C ARG A 151 0.26 -18.44 0.71
N ARG A 152 1.21 -17.77 0.03
CA ARG A 152 2.63 -18.03 0.13
C ARG A 152 3.32 -16.77 0.65
N THR A 153 4.48 -16.95 1.27
CA THR A 153 5.37 -15.90 1.77
C THR A 153 6.71 -15.96 1.03
N LYS A 154 7.58 -14.98 1.25
CA LYS A 154 8.92 -14.96 0.65
C LYS A 154 9.79 -16.14 1.13
N GLU A 155 9.48 -16.69 2.30
CA GLU A 155 10.12 -17.87 2.90
C GLU A 155 9.48 -19.20 2.45
N SER A 156 8.43 -19.16 1.62
CA SER A 156 7.78 -20.39 1.18
C SER A 156 8.71 -21.25 0.34
N LEU A 157 8.73 -22.54 0.69
CA LEU A 157 9.54 -23.54 0.03
C LEU A 157 8.77 -24.19 -1.13
N ASP A 158 9.52 -24.64 -2.12
CA ASP A 158 9.04 -25.50 -3.17
C ASP A 158 9.00 -26.97 -2.70
N TRP A 159 8.49 -27.86 -3.56
CA TRP A 159 8.46 -29.30 -3.35
C TRP A 159 9.80 -30.00 -3.05
N THR A 160 10.95 -29.34 -3.26
CA THR A 160 12.30 -29.86 -2.99
C THR A 160 12.92 -29.23 -1.74
N GLY A 161 12.21 -28.33 -1.07
CA GLY A 161 12.69 -27.62 0.12
C GLY A 161 13.53 -26.37 -0.20
N LYS A 162 13.53 -25.86 -1.43
CA LYS A 162 14.23 -24.61 -1.78
C LYS A 162 13.27 -23.42 -1.76
N ILE A 163 13.79 -22.23 -1.47
CA ILE A 163 13.02 -20.98 -1.44
C ILE A 163 12.46 -20.70 -2.84
N LEU A 164 11.14 -20.48 -2.95
CA LEU A 164 10.46 -20.24 -4.22
C LEU A 164 10.96 -18.99 -4.97
N ILE A 165 11.27 -17.92 -4.22
CA ILE A 165 11.73 -16.65 -4.78
C ILE A 165 12.92 -16.17 -3.94
N PRO A 166 14.17 -16.44 -4.36
CA PRO A 166 15.34 -15.96 -3.64
C PRO A 166 15.46 -14.45 -3.81
N LEU A 167 15.05 -13.71 -2.79
CA LEU A 167 15.20 -12.26 -2.74
C LEU A 167 16.43 -11.92 -1.88
N PRO A 168 17.25 -10.92 -2.28
CA PRO A 168 18.28 -10.40 -1.40
C PRO A 168 17.62 -9.84 -0.13
N PRO A 169 18.28 -9.94 1.03
CA PRO A 169 17.76 -9.32 2.23
C PRO A 169 17.67 -7.81 2.02
N TYR A 170 16.69 -7.19 2.65
CA TYR A 170 16.60 -5.73 2.72
C TYR A 170 16.81 -5.30 4.16
N GLU A 171 17.38 -4.11 4.33
CA GLU A 171 17.54 -3.43 5.60
C GLU A 171 16.46 -2.35 5.72
N GLU A 172 15.79 -2.30 6.86
CA GLU A 172 14.84 -1.23 7.19
C GLU A 172 15.50 -0.28 8.20
N ILE A 173 15.64 0.97 7.80
CA ILE A 173 16.38 1.97 8.58
C ILE A 173 15.41 3.07 8.98
N MET A 174 15.14 3.14 10.28
CA MET A 174 14.29 4.17 10.88
C MET A 174 15.15 5.37 11.27
N MET A 175 14.92 6.50 10.60
CA MET A 175 15.57 7.78 10.88
C MET A 175 14.62 8.69 11.65
N VAL A 176 14.96 8.96 12.91
CA VAL A 176 14.19 9.83 13.82
C VAL A 176 14.79 11.24 13.78
N LEU A 177 14.14 12.16 13.07
CA LEU A 177 14.67 13.51 12.84
C LEU A 177 14.13 14.51 13.87
N LYS A 178 14.99 15.43 14.32
CA LYS A 178 14.61 16.58 15.16
C LYS A 178 14.13 17.73 14.26
N LEU A 179 12.87 18.12 14.44
CA LEU A 179 12.29 19.25 13.72
C LEU A 179 12.95 20.57 14.11
N THR A 180 12.92 21.55 13.19
CA THR A 180 13.37 22.91 13.48
C THR A 180 12.48 23.57 14.55
N THR A 181 12.99 24.60 15.23
CA THR A 181 12.21 25.35 16.24
C THR A 181 10.91 25.87 15.65
N ARG A 182 10.95 26.46 14.44
CA ARG A 182 9.78 26.93 13.70
C ARG A 182 8.75 25.82 13.45
N GLU A 183 9.20 24.65 12.98
CA GLU A 183 8.29 23.53 12.74
C GLU A 183 7.64 23.05 14.05
N MET A 184 8.42 22.94 15.13
CA MET A 184 7.91 22.53 16.45
C MET A 184 6.90 23.53 17.02
N GLU A 185 7.14 24.83 16.88
CA GLU A 185 6.20 25.88 17.32
C GLU A 185 4.85 25.74 16.61
N ILE A 186 4.85 25.63 15.29
CA ILE A 186 3.62 25.47 14.49
C ILE A 186 2.90 24.16 14.84
N VAL A 187 3.65 23.07 14.98
CA VAL A 187 3.07 21.76 15.34
C VAL A 187 2.46 21.78 16.74
N SER A 188 3.09 22.46 17.70
CA SER A 188 2.56 22.65 19.05
C SER A 188 1.30 23.51 19.03
N GLU A 189 1.32 24.65 18.32
CA GLU A 189 0.17 25.54 18.19
C GLU A 189 -1.06 24.81 17.62
N LEU A 190 -0.86 23.98 16.58
CA LEU A 190 -1.92 23.17 16.01
C LEU A 190 -2.45 22.12 17.00
N ALA A 191 -1.56 21.52 17.80
CA ALA A 191 -1.96 20.57 18.84
C ALA A 191 -2.77 21.24 19.96
N ASP A 192 -2.37 22.44 20.38
CA ASP A 192 -3.04 23.21 21.43
C ASP A 192 -4.44 23.66 21.00
N LYS A 193 -4.59 24.21 19.78
CA LYS A 193 -5.90 24.56 19.19
C LYS A 193 -6.88 23.39 19.22
N VAL A 194 -6.38 22.19 18.92
CA VAL A 194 -7.22 20.99 18.95
C VAL A 194 -7.57 20.59 20.38
N LYS A 195 -6.61 20.63 21.30
CA LYS A 195 -6.86 20.31 22.72
C LYS A 195 -7.96 21.19 23.32
N GLU A 196 -7.98 22.48 22.98
CA GLU A 196 -9.03 23.43 23.37
C GLU A 196 -10.40 23.06 22.75
N SER A 197 -10.43 22.71 21.46
CA SER A 197 -11.67 22.29 20.78
C SER A 197 -12.27 20.99 21.32
N VAL A 198 -11.42 20.06 21.78
CA VAL A 198 -11.84 18.78 22.37
C VAL A 198 -12.41 18.99 23.77
N SER A 199 -11.78 19.85 24.57
CA SER A 199 -12.19 20.13 25.95
C SER A 199 -13.55 20.85 26.05
N SER A 200 -13.95 21.55 24.98
CA SER A 200 -15.20 22.32 24.91
C SER A 200 -16.40 21.54 24.36
N SER A 201 -16.22 20.30 23.85
CA SER A 201 -17.25 19.61 23.06
C SER A 201 -17.54 18.18 23.52
N ASN A 202 -18.50 17.98 24.43
CA ASN A 202 -18.92 16.66 24.95
C ASN A 202 -19.61 15.71 23.92
N GLY A 203 -19.72 16.08 22.64
CA GLY A 203 -20.43 15.27 21.61
C GLY A 203 -19.82 15.22 20.20
N LEU A 204 -18.69 15.91 19.94
CA LEU A 204 -18.08 16.05 18.60
C LEU A 204 -16.76 15.27 18.42
N LEU A 205 -16.36 14.46 19.40
CA LEU A 205 -15.10 13.70 19.44
C LEU A 205 -14.80 12.92 18.15
N THR A 206 -15.82 12.44 17.44
CA THR A 206 -15.65 11.66 16.21
C THR A 206 -15.20 12.49 15.00
N ILE A 207 -15.67 13.74 14.86
CA ILE A 207 -15.36 14.62 13.71
C ILE A 207 -14.00 15.30 13.89
N VAL A 208 -13.69 15.72 15.12
CA VAL A 208 -12.42 16.40 15.46
C VAL A 208 -11.21 15.48 15.25
N SER A 209 -11.35 14.18 15.50
CA SER A 209 -10.24 13.23 15.40
C SER A 209 -9.61 13.18 13.99
N ARG A 210 -10.41 13.12 12.92
CA ARG A 210 -9.88 12.89 11.57
C ARG A 210 -9.23 14.14 10.96
N SER A 211 -9.79 15.33 11.21
CA SER A 211 -9.17 16.60 10.76
C SER A 211 -7.86 16.83 11.49
N PHE A 212 -7.85 16.65 12.82
CA PHE A 212 -6.66 16.79 13.65
C PHE A 212 -5.48 15.94 13.16
N TYR A 213 -5.68 14.63 13.01
CA TYR A 213 -4.59 13.74 12.58
C TYR A 213 -4.09 14.05 11.18
N ILE A 214 -4.92 14.59 10.30
CA ILE A 214 -4.51 14.98 8.96
C ILE A 214 -3.69 16.27 9.02
N GLU A 215 -4.20 17.29 9.70
CA GLU A 215 -3.56 18.61 9.81
C GLU A 215 -2.20 18.51 10.51
N HIS A 216 -2.15 17.80 11.63
CA HIS A 216 -0.90 17.52 12.34
C HIS A 216 0.10 16.77 11.45
N ARG A 217 -0.32 15.72 10.74
CA ARG A 217 0.58 14.97 9.83
C ARG A 217 1.03 15.78 8.63
N MET A 218 0.21 16.71 8.13
CA MET A 218 0.59 17.63 7.07
C MET A 218 1.64 18.63 7.57
N ALA A 219 1.48 19.16 8.78
CA ALA A 219 2.44 20.06 9.42
C ALA A 219 3.80 19.37 9.68
N MET A 220 3.79 18.09 10.06
CA MET A 220 5.01 17.27 10.18
C MET A 220 5.73 17.00 8.84
N GLY A 221 5.05 17.23 7.71
CA GLY A 221 5.64 17.13 6.37
C GLY A 221 6.13 18.47 5.82
N PHE A 222 5.33 19.53 5.98
CA PHE A 222 5.73 20.91 5.73
C PHE A 222 4.91 21.85 6.64
N ALA A 223 5.55 22.42 7.66
CA ALA A 223 4.87 23.18 8.70
C ALA A 223 4.31 24.50 8.17
N ARG A 224 3.00 24.68 8.35
CA ARG A 224 2.23 25.88 8.01
C ARG A 224 1.12 26.07 9.04
N THR A 225 0.85 27.32 9.37
CA THR A 225 -0.24 27.72 10.29
C THR A 225 -1.61 27.59 9.63
N ASP A 226 -1.69 27.82 8.32
CA ASP A 226 -2.89 27.63 7.50
C ASP A 226 -2.64 26.58 6.41
N LEU A 227 -3.42 25.50 6.46
CA LEU A 227 -3.34 24.38 5.53
C LEU A 227 -4.26 24.53 4.32
N THR A 228 -5.18 25.50 4.34
CA THR A 228 -6.09 25.80 3.21
C THR A 228 -5.36 26.49 2.07
N VAL A 229 -4.35 27.29 2.40
CA VAL A 229 -3.45 27.91 1.42
C VAL A 229 -2.55 26.83 0.82
N PRO A 230 -2.28 26.79 -0.49
CA PRO A 230 -1.32 25.85 -1.08
C PRO A 230 0.12 26.15 -0.61
N PRO A 231 1.04 25.17 -0.65
CA PRO A 231 2.42 25.40 -0.25
C PRO A 231 3.10 26.38 -1.23
N PRO A 232 3.97 27.27 -0.73
CA PRO A 232 4.68 28.21 -1.58
C PRO A 232 5.60 27.47 -2.56
N ILE A 233 5.79 28.08 -3.74
CA ILE A 233 6.75 27.62 -4.74
C ILE A 233 8.06 28.35 -4.50
N PHE A 234 9.14 27.58 -4.33
CA PHE A 234 10.49 28.09 -4.07
C PHE A 234 11.28 28.09 -5.37
N LYS A 235 11.96 29.20 -5.67
CA LYS A 235 12.80 29.33 -6.86
C LYS A 235 14.29 29.18 -6.54
N THR A 236 14.69 29.49 -5.30
CA THR A 236 16.10 29.43 -4.87
C THR A 236 16.27 28.63 -3.58
N LEU A 237 17.49 28.12 -3.35
CA LEU A 237 17.83 27.45 -2.09
C LEU A 237 17.82 28.42 -0.90
N GLU A 238 18.09 29.71 -1.13
CA GLU A 238 18.03 30.73 -0.08
C GLU A 238 16.61 30.99 0.42
N GLU A 239 15.63 31.00 -0.48
CA GLU A 239 14.21 31.08 -0.11
C GLU A 239 13.78 29.84 0.67
N TRP A 240 14.23 28.65 0.23
CA TRP A 240 13.94 27.39 0.90
C TRP A 240 14.52 27.35 2.31
N GLU A 241 15.80 27.72 2.49
CA GLU A 241 16.51 27.64 3.77
C GLU A 241 15.79 28.38 4.91
N LYS A 242 15.16 29.52 4.60
CA LYS A 242 14.41 30.33 5.58
C LYS A 242 13.19 29.61 6.16
N VAL A 243 12.59 28.70 5.39
CA VAL A 243 11.31 28.04 5.75
C VAL A 243 11.34 26.54 5.51
N LYS A 244 12.53 25.94 5.43
CA LYS A 244 12.71 24.54 5.05
C LYS A 244 11.98 23.61 6.02
N SER A 245 11.50 22.50 5.48
CA SER A 245 11.06 21.40 6.31
C SER A 245 12.19 20.40 6.50
N THR A 246 12.44 19.98 7.75
CA THR A 246 13.47 19.00 8.08
C THR A 246 13.32 17.73 7.22
N LYS A 247 12.11 17.22 6.99
CA LYS A 247 11.92 15.95 6.25
C LYS A 247 12.13 16.08 4.75
N ILE A 248 11.59 17.14 4.15
CA ILE A 248 11.73 17.38 2.71
C ILE A 248 13.18 17.70 2.38
N ASP A 249 13.83 18.51 3.22
CA ASP A 249 15.24 18.84 3.09
C ASP A 249 16.14 17.60 3.23
N THR A 250 15.89 16.80 4.28
CA THR A 250 16.59 15.52 4.50
C THR A 250 16.38 14.57 3.32
N CYS A 251 15.16 14.47 2.79
CA CYS A 251 14.88 13.64 1.61
C CYS A 251 15.69 14.09 0.38
N ALA A 252 15.74 15.40 0.12
CA ALA A 252 16.49 15.95 -1.01
C ALA A 252 18.01 15.73 -0.86
N ARG A 253 18.55 16.00 0.34
CA ARG A 253 19.97 15.76 0.66
C ARG A 253 20.33 14.27 0.56
N LEU A 254 19.46 13.40 1.06
CA LEU A 254 19.61 11.95 0.99
C LEU A 254 19.60 11.46 -0.46
N CYS A 255 18.66 11.93 -1.28
CA CYS A 255 18.64 11.60 -2.70
C CYS A 255 19.93 12.06 -3.37
N LYS A 256 20.36 13.32 -3.15
CA LYS A 256 21.60 13.85 -3.72
C LYS A 256 22.82 13.01 -3.35
N TYR A 257 22.92 12.62 -2.08
CA TYR A 257 24.01 11.81 -1.56
C TYR A 257 24.01 10.40 -2.16
N LEU A 258 22.88 9.69 -2.14
CA LEU A 258 22.77 8.33 -2.68
C LEU A 258 22.91 8.27 -4.21
N LEU A 259 22.57 9.35 -4.91
CA LEU A 259 22.73 9.44 -6.36
C LEU A 259 24.17 9.80 -6.79
N SER A 260 25.01 10.25 -5.86
CA SER A 260 26.40 10.64 -6.15
C SER A 260 27.29 9.45 -6.48
N ARG A 261 27.07 8.31 -5.79
CA ARG A 261 27.79 7.05 -6.03
C ARG A 261 27.00 5.86 -5.52
N ASP A 262 27.02 4.75 -6.27
CA ASP A 262 26.26 3.54 -5.95
C ASP A 262 26.74 2.85 -4.66
N ASP A 263 28.00 3.06 -4.27
CA ASP A 263 28.65 2.54 -3.06
C ASP A 263 28.69 3.59 -1.92
N ALA A 264 27.88 4.64 -2.00
CA ALA A 264 27.74 5.61 -0.93
C ALA A 264 27.34 4.90 0.38
N PRO A 265 28.10 5.08 1.48
CA PRO A 265 27.81 4.42 2.74
C PRO A 265 26.48 4.87 3.32
N GLN A 266 25.89 4.04 4.16
CA GLN A 266 24.56 4.30 4.71
C GLN A 266 24.57 5.52 5.65
N PRO A 267 23.67 6.50 5.47
CA PRO A 267 23.55 7.62 6.40
C PRO A 267 23.06 7.19 7.79
N THR A 268 23.56 7.85 8.82
CA THR A 268 23.19 7.64 10.23
C THR A 268 22.47 8.86 10.78
N VAL A 269 21.76 8.69 11.89
CA VAL A 269 21.12 9.81 12.60
C VAL A 269 21.70 9.89 14.01
N GLU A 270 22.28 11.03 14.34
CA GLU A 270 22.85 11.32 15.64
C GLU A 270 22.15 12.56 16.21
N ASN A 271 21.61 12.47 17.43
CA ASN A 271 20.89 13.56 18.09
C ASN A 271 19.75 14.18 17.24
N GLY A 272 19.14 13.36 16.38
CA GLY A 272 18.07 13.78 15.47
C GLY A 272 18.53 14.56 14.23
N GLN A 273 19.83 14.63 13.97
CA GLN A 273 20.40 15.18 12.73
C GLN A 273 20.96 14.06 11.87
N ILE A 274 20.74 14.16 10.56
CA ILE A 274 21.29 13.19 9.61
C ILE A 274 22.77 13.48 9.36
N HIS A 275 23.59 12.45 9.49
CA HIS A 275 25.01 12.45 9.19
C HIS A 275 25.25 11.65 7.90
N PHE A 276 25.97 12.25 6.96
CA PHE A 276 26.32 11.65 5.67
C PHE A 276 27.81 11.28 5.72
N PRO A 277 28.17 9.99 5.81
CA PRO A 277 29.57 9.61 5.85
C PRO A 277 30.28 9.93 4.54
N GLU A 278 31.60 10.12 4.60
CA GLU A 278 32.40 10.37 3.40
C GLU A 278 32.38 9.17 2.45
N LEU A 279 32.45 9.45 1.14
CA LEU A 279 32.51 8.41 0.13
C LEU A 279 33.87 7.70 0.20
N PRO A 280 33.91 6.35 0.18
CA PRO A 280 35.18 5.64 0.21
C PRO A 280 36.09 6.05 -0.97
N PRO A 281 37.43 6.04 -0.83
CA PRO A 281 38.30 6.36 -1.95
C PRO A 281 38.11 5.36 -3.09
N LEU A 282 38.14 5.84 -4.33
CA LEU A 282 38.04 4.95 -5.50
C LEU A 282 39.31 4.11 -5.60
N GLN A 283 39.15 2.79 -5.68
CA GLN A 283 40.28 1.90 -5.92
C GLN A 283 40.75 2.04 -7.38
N PRO A 284 42.05 1.85 -7.69
CA PRO A 284 42.55 1.89 -9.06
C PRO A 284 41.78 0.90 -9.95
N GLY A 285 41.12 1.41 -11.00
CA GLY A 285 40.31 0.61 -11.93
C GLY A 285 38.84 0.41 -11.53
N GLN A 286 38.39 0.96 -10.40
CA GLN A 286 36.98 0.90 -9.99
C GLN A 286 36.11 1.77 -10.90
N VAL A 287 35.17 1.14 -11.61
CA VAL A 287 34.20 1.83 -12.47
C VAL A 287 32.97 2.22 -11.66
N VAL A 288 32.60 3.49 -11.70
CA VAL A 288 31.37 4.00 -11.08
C VAL A 288 30.22 3.83 -12.07
N THR A 289 29.23 3.00 -11.74
CA THR A 289 28.11 2.64 -12.63
C THR A 289 26.94 3.62 -12.58
N ASN A 290 26.70 4.28 -11.43
CA ASN A 290 25.59 5.22 -11.19
C ASN A 290 24.20 4.69 -11.60
N THR A 291 23.93 3.42 -11.32
CA THR A 291 22.70 2.71 -11.69
C THR A 291 21.62 2.76 -10.61
N LEU A 292 21.95 3.24 -9.40
CA LEU A 292 21.02 3.32 -8.29
C LEU A 292 19.80 4.16 -8.64
N ARG A 293 18.60 3.61 -8.34
CA ARG A 293 17.32 4.26 -8.54
C ARG A 293 16.53 4.32 -7.25
N ILE A 294 15.97 5.49 -6.97
CA ILE A 294 15.29 5.81 -5.72
C ILE A 294 13.79 5.97 -5.98
N LEU A 295 12.99 5.27 -5.18
CA LEU A 295 11.56 5.47 -5.08
C LEU A 295 11.26 6.28 -3.82
N VAL A 296 10.57 7.41 -3.97
CA VAL A 296 10.14 8.25 -2.85
C VAL A 296 8.63 8.12 -2.71
N PHE A 297 8.17 7.52 -1.62
CA PHE A 297 6.77 7.43 -1.28
C PHE A 297 6.36 8.60 -0.39
N SER A 298 5.43 9.43 -0.87
CA SER A 298 4.90 10.57 -0.10
C SER A 298 3.38 10.56 -0.07
N ILE A 299 2.80 10.58 1.12
CA ILE A 299 1.34 10.62 1.31
C ILE A 299 0.81 12.03 1.00
N PHE A 300 1.56 13.06 1.38
CA PHE A 300 1.25 14.46 1.10
C PHE A 300 2.26 15.00 0.10
N ILE A 301 1.77 15.49 -1.02
CA ILE A 301 2.62 16.04 -2.07
C ILE A 301 2.81 17.53 -1.77
N ASN A 302 3.79 17.84 -0.92
CA ASN A 302 4.17 19.20 -0.61
C ASN A 302 5.62 19.42 -1.04
N CYS A 303 5.89 20.56 -1.67
CA CYS A 303 7.23 21.03 -1.99
C CYS A 303 8.14 20.02 -2.71
N ILE A 304 7.61 19.15 -3.57
CA ILE A 304 8.42 18.17 -4.32
C ILE A 304 9.41 18.86 -5.27
N GLN A 305 9.12 20.09 -5.71
CA GLN A 305 10.00 20.91 -6.54
C GLN A 305 11.36 21.21 -5.88
N ILE A 306 11.48 21.02 -4.56
CA ILE A 306 12.74 21.21 -3.85
C ILE A 306 13.82 20.26 -4.37
N LEU A 307 13.48 19.06 -4.84
CA LEU A 307 14.48 18.15 -5.44
C LEU A 307 15.20 18.81 -6.63
N SER A 308 14.49 19.58 -7.46
CA SER A 308 15.08 20.31 -8.57
C SER A 308 16.06 21.40 -8.11
N LEU A 309 15.77 22.08 -6.99
CA LEU A 309 16.70 23.07 -6.41
C LEU A 309 18.00 22.43 -5.92
N TYR A 310 17.97 21.14 -5.57
CA TYR A 310 19.14 20.34 -5.22
C TYR A 310 19.85 19.73 -6.44
N GLY A 311 19.37 20.01 -7.67
CA GLY A 311 19.93 19.51 -8.92
C GLY A 311 19.50 18.08 -9.27
N ILE A 312 18.40 17.58 -8.69
CA ILE A 312 17.93 16.20 -8.89
C ILE A 312 16.79 16.21 -9.91
N GLN A 313 16.98 15.47 -11.01
CA GLN A 313 15.90 15.17 -11.94
C GLN A 313 15.01 14.06 -11.36
N TYR A 314 13.70 14.27 -11.39
CA TYR A 314 12.75 13.32 -10.85
C TYR A 314 11.51 13.18 -11.74
N LEU A 315 10.86 12.03 -11.60
CA LEU A 315 9.57 11.73 -12.18
C LEU A 315 8.52 11.67 -11.07
N TYR A 316 7.26 11.87 -11.43
CA TYR A 316 6.18 11.96 -10.46
C TYR A 316 4.92 11.27 -10.96
N ILE A 317 4.31 10.43 -10.10
CA ILE A 317 3.04 9.76 -10.36
C ILE A 317 2.08 10.02 -9.21
N ASP A 318 0.85 10.41 -9.57
CA ASP A 318 -0.25 10.60 -8.62
C ASP A 318 -1.58 10.00 -9.07
N GLY A 319 -2.62 10.27 -8.28
CA GLY A 319 -3.96 9.79 -8.55
C GLY A 319 -4.61 10.38 -9.80
N GLN A 320 -4.13 11.53 -10.28
CA GLN A 320 -4.67 12.19 -11.48
C GLN A 320 -3.92 11.78 -12.76
N THR A 321 -2.72 11.22 -12.63
CA THR A 321 -1.94 10.71 -13.75
C THR A 321 -2.71 9.58 -14.43
N SER A 322 -3.01 9.70 -15.73
CA SER A 322 -3.74 8.68 -16.49
C SER A 322 -2.94 7.40 -16.69
N TYR A 323 -3.60 6.26 -16.97
CA TYR A 323 -2.92 4.97 -17.16
C TYR A 323 -1.82 5.04 -18.24
N GLY A 324 -2.12 5.65 -19.40
CA GLY A 324 -1.14 5.81 -20.48
C GLY A 324 0.05 6.70 -20.10
N GLN A 325 -0.17 7.77 -19.31
CA GLN A 325 0.91 8.61 -18.79
C GLN A 325 1.75 7.87 -17.75
N ARG A 326 1.13 7.10 -16.85
CA ARG A 326 1.85 6.27 -15.87
C ARG A 326 2.80 5.30 -16.56
N ALA A 327 2.33 4.60 -17.58
CA ALA A 327 3.17 3.67 -18.35
C ALA A 327 4.38 4.38 -18.99
N LYS A 328 4.19 5.57 -19.56
CA LYS A 328 5.29 6.39 -20.12
C LYS A 328 6.29 6.82 -19.05
N ILE A 329 5.82 7.26 -17.89
CA ILE A 329 6.67 7.68 -16.78
C ILE A 329 7.48 6.50 -16.23
N VAL A 330 6.84 5.35 -16.01
CA VAL A 330 7.52 4.13 -15.55
C VAL A 330 8.57 3.67 -16.54
N LYS A 331 8.24 3.66 -17.85
CA LYS A 331 9.20 3.35 -18.90
C LYS A 331 10.41 4.29 -18.84
N LYS A 332 10.16 5.59 -18.72
CA LYS A 332 11.21 6.62 -18.59
C LYS A 332 12.07 6.38 -17.35
N PHE A 333 11.48 6.08 -16.19
CA PHE A 333 12.22 5.75 -14.98
C PHE A 333 13.11 4.50 -15.13
N CYS A 334 12.63 3.48 -15.83
CA CYS A 334 13.38 2.24 -16.05
C CYS A 334 14.54 2.41 -17.05
N GLU A 335 14.35 3.19 -18.12
CA GLU A 335 15.26 3.24 -19.26
C GLU A 335 16.19 4.46 -19.26
N ASP A 336 15.73 5.61 -18.76
CA ASP A 336 16.45 6.88 -18.84
C ASP A 336 17.44 7.04 -17.67
N PRO A 337 18.76 7.12 -17.93
CA PRO A 337 19.76 7.27 -16.88
C PRO A 337 19.72 8.64 -16.18
N GLU A 338 19.06 9.65 -16.77
CA GLU A 338 18.91 10.97 -16.16
C GLU A 338 17.87 10.95 -15.03
N TYR A 339 16.82 10.14 -15.15
CA TYR A 339 15.69 10.11 -14.22
C TYR A 339 15.76 8.95 -13.24
N ARG A 340 16.66 9.08 -12.25
CA ARG A 340 16.90 8.05 -11.24
C ARG A 340 16.04 8.18 -9.97
N VAL A 341 15.16 9.18 -9.90
CA VAL A 341 14.22 9.38 -8.79
C VAL A 341 12.79 9.35 -9.30
N LEU A 342 11.95 8.52 -8.68
CA LEU A 342 10.52 8.49 -8.93
C LEU A 342 9.76 8.75 -7.63
N ILE A 343 8.91 9.77 -7.63
CA ILE A 343 8.03 10.12 -6.52
C ILE A 343 6.65 9.52 -6.79
N ILE A 344 6.13 8.75 -5.84
CA ILE A 344 4.81 8.10 -5.92
C ILE A 344 3.96 8.51 -4.72
N SER A 345 2.72 8.93 -4.99
CA SER A 345 1.72 9.13 -3.95
C SER A 345 0.99 7.84 -3.57
N ALA A 346 0.24 7.85 -2.47
CA ALA A 346 -0.50 6.67 -1.98
C ALA A 346 -1.40 5.98 -3.03
N VAL A 347 -1.77 6.69 -4.11
CA VAL A 347 -2.61 6.18 -5.21
C VAL A 347 -1.82 5.36 -6.25
N GLY A 348 -0.49 5.43 -6.26
CA GLY A 348 0.35 4.70 -7.23
C GLY A 348 0.90 3.35 -6.75
N SER A 349 0.44 2.85 -5.61
CA SER A 349 0.99 1.63 -4.98
C SER A 349 0.42 0.30 -5.49
N THR A 350 -0.63 0.34 -6.33
CA THR A 350 -1.23 -0.88 -6.92
C THR A 350 -0.86 -1.01 -8.40
N GLY A 351 -0.30 -2.17 -8.77
CA GLY A 351 -0.09 -2.56 -10.17
C GLY A 351 1.11 -1.96 -10.90
N LEU A 352 2.11 -1.38 -10.22
CA LEU A 352 3.37 -0.96 -10.84
C LEU A 352 4.51 -1.94 -10.54
N ASN A 353 5.12 -2.48 -11.59
CA ASN A 353 6.32 -3.31 -11.47
C ASN A 353 7.58 -2.42 -11.52
N LEU A 354 8.17 -2.13 -10.36
CA LEU A 354 9.31 -1.21 -10.20
C LEU A 354 10.56 -1.93 -9.68
N THR A 355 10.86 -3.12 -10.24
CA THR A 355 12.02 -3.95 -9.85
C THR A 355 13.38 -3.27 -10.03
N VAL A 356 13.46 -2.22 -10.85
CA VAL A 356 14.68 -1.42 -11.07
C VAL A 356 15.03 -0.51 -9.89
N ALA A 357 14.08 -0.22 -9.00
CA ALA A 357 14.32 0.61 -7.83
C ALA A 357 15.08 -0.18 -6.77
N SER A 358 16.20 0.39 -6.29
CA SER A 358 17.06 -0.24 -5.28
C SER A 358 17.05 0.53 -3.95
N ARG A 359 16.36 1.66 -3.85
CA ARG A 359 16.19 2.40 -2.60
C ARG A 359 14.74 2.86 -2.51
N LEU A 360 14.09 2.61 -1.36
CA LEU A 360 12.77 3.13 -1.07
C LEU A 360 12.84 4.09 0.10
N ILE A 361 12.30 5.28 -0.06
CA ILE A 361 12.25 6.35 0.94
C ILE A 361 10.80 6.66 1.28
N PHE A 362 10.46 6.60 2.57
CA PHE A 362 9.16 7.06 3.08
C PHE A 362 9.32 8.41 3.80
N THR A 363 8.73 9.47 3.25
CA THR A 363 8.80 10.83 3.83
C THR A 363 7.83 11.03 5.01
N VAL A 364 6.75 10.24 5.08
CA VAL A 364 5.77 10.26 6.18
C VAL A 364 5.33 8.83 6.51
N GLY A 365 5.65 8.38 7.73
CA GLY A 365 5.28 7.05 8.23
C GLY A 365 3.77 6.79 8.37
N ARG A 366 3.40 5.49 8.41
CA ARG A 366 2.04 5.00 8.71
C ARG A 366 1.71 4.95 10.20
N ARG A 367 2.72 4.88 11.08
CA ARG A 367 2.61 4.96 12.54
C ARG A 367 3.62 6.00 13.01
N SER A 368 3.16 6.97 13.82
CA SER A 368 3.91 8.09 14.41
C SER A 368 4.52 9.12 13.43
N GLY A 369 4.27 10.41 13.73
CA GLY A 369 4.56 11.55 12.87
C GLY A 369 6.04 11.91 12.70
N VAL A 370 6.99 11.18 13.28
CA VAL A 370 8.43 11.54 13.32
C VAL A 370 9.31 10.65 12.42
N CYS A 371 8.78 9.51 11.97
CA CYS A 371 9.59 8.47 11.33
C CYS A 371 9.80 8.69 9.82
N PHE A 372 11.06 8.55 9.39
CA PHE A 372 11.50 8.46 8.02
C PHE A 372 12.11 7.07 7.83
N VAL A 373 11.68 6.31 6.81
CA VAL A 373 12.10 4.90 6.65
C VAL A 373 12.80 4.73 5.31
N ILE A 374 14.01 4.15 5.32
CA ILE A 374 14.73 3.73 4.13
C ILE A 374 14.69 2.20 4.05
N LEU A 375 14.34 1.65 2.89
CA LEU A 375 14.60 0.24 2.57
C LEU A 375 15.75 0.15 1.55
N THR A 376 16.80 -0.58 1.91
CA THR A 376 17.96 -0.84 1.04
C THR A 376 18.15 -2.36 0.90
N PRO A 377 18.26 -2.94 -0.31
CA PRO A 377 18.76 -4.30 -0.48
C PRO A 377 20.22 -4.36 -0.03
N PHE A 378 20.55 -5.41 0.71
CA PHE A 378 21.91 -5.71 1.17
C PHE A 378 22.81 -5.94 -0.04
N LEU A 379 23.72 -5.00 -0.30
CA LEU A 379 24.88 -5.27 -1.14
C LEU A 379 26.00 -5.78 -0.23
N GLY A 380 25.97 -7.09 0.05
CA GLY A 380 27.20 -7.78 0.44
C GLY A 380 28.25 -7.57 -0.64
N SER A 381 29.50 -7.37 -0.21
CA SER A 381 30.69 -7.14 -1.04
C SER A 381 30.58 -7.72 -2.46
N ALA A 382 30.79 -6.84 -3.44
CA ALA A 382 30.83 -7.13 -4.87
C ALA A 382 31.29 -8.55 -5.21
N LEU A 383 30.44 -9.34 -5.88
CA LEU A 383 30.80 -10.34 -6.88
C LEU A 383 29.51 -10.93 -7.52
N GLU A 384 29.52 -10.94 -8.86
CA GLU A 384 28.72 -11.77 -9.78
C GLU A 384 27.22 -11.46 -9.93
N ARG A 385 26.92 -10.41 -10.72
CA ARG A 385 25.81 -10.48 -11.68
C ARG A 385 26.35 -11.07 -12.99
N SER A 386 26.37 -12.40 -13.09
CA SER A 386 26.40 -13.10 -14.38
C SER A 386 25.23 -14.10 -14.39
N GLY A 387 24.35 -13.94 -15.36
CA GLY A 387 23.07 -14.66 -15.40
C GLY A 387 22.20 -14.09 -16.50
N SER A 388 22.65 -14.26 -17.73
CA SER A 388 21.92 -13.98 -18.95
C SER A 388 20.52 -14.59 -18.92
N VAL A 389 19.49 -13.77 -19.13
CA VAL A 389 18.16 -14.22 -19.51
C VAL A 389 18.26 -14.73 -20.95
N SER A 390 18.39 -16.04 -21.13
CA SER A 390 18.24 -16.67 -22.44
C SER A 390 16.74 -16.83 -22.74
N ASP A 391 16.29 -16.07 -23.72
CA ASP A 391 15.04 -16.26 -24.45
C ASP A 391 14.91 -17.70 -24.96
N SER A 392 13.86 -18.42 -24.56
CA SER A 392 13.45 -19.64 -25.23
C SER A 392 11.93 -19.72 -25.36
N ARG A 393 11.38 -18.91 -26.27
CA ARG A 393 10.15 -19.25 -26.99
C ARG A 393 10.53 -19.60 -28.43
N LYS A 394 10.57 -20.89 -28.74
CA LYS A 394 10.29 -21.48 -30.06
C LYS A 394 10.38 -23.00 -29.96
N SER A 395 9.24 -23.67 -29.95
CA SER A 395 9.12 -25.04 -30.46
C SER A 395 7.71 -25.22 -31.03
N THR A 396 7.64 -25.24 -32.35
CA THR A 396 6.49 -25.67 -33.16
C THR A 396 6.31 -27.19 -33.11
N PRO A 397 5.13 -27.72 -33.51
CA PRO A 397 4.61 -28.99 -33.02
C PRO A 397 5.09 -30.18 -33.86
N THR A 398 5.23 -31.34 -33.22
CA THR A 398 5.29 -32.64 -33.89
C THR A 398 4.36 -33.60 -33.16
N THR A 399 3.41 -34.16 -33.90
CA THR A 399 2.63 -35.35 -33.60
C THR A 399 2.59 -36.18 -34.91
N PRO A 400 2.17 -37.46 -34.89
CA PRO A 400 1.92 -38.36 -33.76
C PRO A 400 2.72 -39.67 -33.89
N ASP A 401 2.77 -40.48 -32.83
CA ASP A 401 2.86 -41.93 -32.99
C ASP A 401 1.88 -42.62 -32.05
N GLU A 402 1.07 -43.47 -32.66
CA GLU A 402 0.07 -44.35 -32.07
C GLU A 402 0.77 -45.51 -31.35
N ASN A 403 0.39 -45.77 -30.10
CA ASN A 403 -0.23 -47.03 -29.67
C ASN A 403 -0.07 -47.31 -28.17
N SER A 404 -1.16 -47.87 -27.62
CA SER A 404 -1.25 -48.69 -26.41
C SER A 404 -1.22 -47.94 -25.06
N LEU A 405 -2.06 -48.22 -24.06
CA LEU A 405 -3.17 -49.14 -23.80
C LEU A 405 -3.87 -48.64 -22.52
N LEU A 406 -5.21 -48.73 -22.50
CA LEU A 406 -6.09 -49.09 -21.37
C LEU A 406 -6.05 -48.35 -20.01
N LEU A 407 -7.18 -47.67 -19.75
CA LEU A 407 -8.10 -47.92 -18.63
C LEU A 407 -7.55 -48.63 -17.37
N SER A 408 -7.57 -47.92 -16.24
CA SER A 408 -8.28 -48.40 -15.05
C SER A 408 -8.31 -47.34 -13.94
N SER A 409 -9.53 -46.92 -13.57
CA SER A 409 -9.89 -46.53 -12.20
C SER A 409 -9.65 -47.72 -11.25
N PRO A 410 -9.59 -47.49 -9.92
CA PRO A 410 -10.81 -47.76 -9.15
C PRO A 410 -11.06 -46.80 -7.98
N CYS A 411 -12.30 -46.86 -7.54
CA CYS A 411 -12.92 -46.19 -6.40
C CYS A 411 -12.25 -46.48 -5.05
N GLY A 412 -12.44 -45.50 -4.14
CA GLY A 412 -12.35 -45.58 -2.69
C GLY A 412 -12.92 -44.30 -2.12
#